data_AF-A0A3M1BTI9-F1
#
_entry.id   AF-A0A3M1BTI9-F1
#
_cell.length_a   1.000
_cell.length_b   1.000
_cell.length_c   1.000
_cell.angle_alpha   90.00
_cell.angle_beta   90.00
_cell.angle_gamma   90.00
#
_symmetry.space_group_name_H-M   'P 1'
#
loop_
_entity.id
_entity.type
_entity.pdbx_description
1 polymer ?
#
loop_
_entity_poly.entity_id
_entity_poly.type
_entity_poly.pdbx_seq_one_letter_code
_entity_poly.pdbx_strand_id
1 'polypeptide(L)'
;DREDVRSILKEELDLLMVDEFQDTNPLQLDIFLKLSRLAKQSVWVGDPKQSIYGFRGAEPALIEAIIAAQGGLDPKNIQAHSWRSREGLVNFSNAVFTSAFNRMPAEQVALSAKRTAAKEPAEAGVPVVLWDLAPTEAASRWRQEWMFNFIAAAIARMLADPPLVYPKGENEWRAARPGDVAVLCRSNKACQTMAEALHRVGLNASLARAGLVETAEARLLSACLRLILNKYDSLSKAELWYLSTDHNLENIIQNRLDFLDDAQNGISEAGWGSEVGIIAQINQLRPVVGELSASELILLLLDELDLRRIIIRWGNAEQRLANVEELIKTARDYEDACSRRNAAASITGFLMWLNELSRAKQDGQGAADTPDAVKVLTYHKSKGLEYPIVVCSNLWQPMRADLWGASIVRNSDPIDLVEPLGGRWLRLWVNPYGKQSQRTVLAERLSSSDAQRLETERAMAEEKRLLYVGFTRARDYLVLPASSKYP
;
A
#
# COMPACT_ATOMS: atom_id res chain seq x y z
N ASP A 1 -18.88 11.49 29.11
CA ASP A 1 -19.77 11.46 30.28
C ASP A 1 -19.66 12.66 31.21
N ARG A 2 -18.74 13.62 30.99
CA ARG A 2 -18.80 14.89 31.73
C ARG A 2 -19.96 15.76 31.21
N GLU A 3 -20.71 16.36 32.13
CA GLU A 3 -21.94 17.10 31.80
C GLU A 3 -21.64 18.45 31.12
N ASP A 4 -20.54 19.10 31.48
CA ASP A 4 -20.06 20.32 30.83
C ASP A 4 -19.85 20.12 29.32
N VAL A 5 -19.18 19.04 28.94
CA VAL A 5 -18.94 18.68 27.53
C VAL A 5 -20.25 18.37 26.80
N ARG A 6 -21.19 17.67 27.46
CA ARG A 6 -22.49 17.33 26.86
C ARG A 6 -23.35 18.56 26.59
N SER A 7 -23.35 19.53 27.51
CA SER A 7 -24.10 20.77 27.35
C SER A 7 -23.60 21.56 26.15
N ILE A 8 -22.28 21.75 26.05
CA ILE A 8 -21.65 22.45 24.91
C ILE A 8 -21.99 21.75 23.59
N LEU A 9 -21.78 20.43 23.53
CA LEU A 9 -22.06 19.66 22.31
C LEU A 9 -23.54 19.69 21.92
N LYS A 10 -24.48 19.71 22.88
CA LYS A 10 -25.90 19.81 22.58
C LYS A 10 -26.30 21.16 22.00
N GLU A 11 -25.60 22.23 22.38
CA GLU A 11 -25.81 23.57 21.84
C GLU A 11 -25.20 23.74 20.44
N GLU A 12 -23.98 23.23 20.25
CA GLU A 12 -23.19 23.45 19.03
C GLU A 12 -23.40 22.39 17.93
N LEU A 13 -23.81 21.16 18.27
CA LEU A 13 -23.88 20.06 17.30
C LEU A 13 -25.24 20.05 16.59
N ASP A 14 -25.35 20.81 15.50
CA ASP A 14 -26.55 20.82 14.66
C ASP A 14 -26.73 19.51 13.89
N LEU A 15 -25.66 19.00 13.30
CA LEU A 15 -25.71 17.83 12.41
C LEU A 15 -24.50 16.92 12.66
N LEU A 16 -24.79 15.64 12.95
CA LEU A 16 -23.80 14.57 12.96
C LEU A 16 -23.87 13.78 11.65
N MET A 17 -22.77 13.77 10.89
CA MET A 17 -22.62 12.93 9.71
C MET A 17 -21.60 11.83 9.95
N VAL A 18 -21.99 10.58 9.67
CA VAL A 18 -21.09 9.42 9.74
C VAL A 18 -21.07 8.78 8.36
N ASP A 19 -19.93 8.86 7.68
CA ASP A 19 -19.69 8.17 6.42
C ASP A 19 -18.99 6.82 6.68
N GLU A 20 -19.04 5.92 5.70
CA GLU A 20 -18.44 4.58 5.77
C GLU A 20 -18.85 3.79 7.04
N PHE A 21 -20.10 3.96 7.49
CA PHE A 21 -20.60 3.42 8.75
C PHE A 21 -20.39 1.90 8.90
N GLN A 22 -20.29 1.17 7.79
CA GLN A 22 -20.00 -0.27 7.78
C GLN A 22 -18.65 -0.71 8.33
N ASP A 23 -17.70 0.21 8.50
CA ASP A 23 -16.38 -0.06 9.06
C ASP A 23 -16.30 0.31 10.55
N THR A 24 -17.45 0.60 11.16
CA THR A 24 -17.56 0.97 12.57
C THR A 24 -17.35 -0.23 13.47
N ASN A 25 -16.56 -0.05 14.53
CA ASN A 25 -16.42 -1.01 15.62
C ASN A 25 -17.35 -0.67 16.81
N PRO A 26 -17.55 -1.59 17.78
CA PRO A 26 -18.50 -1.37 18.87
C PRO A 26 -18.21 -0.13 19.73
N LEU A 27 -16.94 0.23 19.90
CA LEU A 27 -16.53 1.42 20.64
C LEU A 27 -16.91 2.71 19.90
N GLN A 28 -16.66 2.75 18.59
CA GLN A 28 -17.08 3.87 17.75
C GLN A 28 -18.60 3.99 17.72
N LEU A 29 -19.33 2.86 17.65
CA LEU A 29 -20.79 2.86 17.70
C LEU A 29 -21.31 3.48 19.00
N ASP A 30 -20.75 3.12 20.17
CA ASP A 30 -21.14 3.72 21.45
C ASP A 30 -20.99 5.24 21.44
N ILE A 31 -19.87 5.74 20.90
CA ILE A 31 -19.61 7.17 20.75
C ILE A 31 -20.63 7.81 19.80
N PHE A 32 -20.87 7.21 18.62
CA PHE A 32 -21.80 7.75 17.63
C PHE A 32 -23.24 7.78 18.15
N LEU A 33 -23.67 6.76 18.90
CA LEU A 33 -24.98 6.75 19.54
C LEU A 33 -25.09 7.87 20.58
N LYS A 34 -24.07 8.06 21.42
CA LYS A 34 -24.03 9.17 22.40
C LYS A 34 -24.08 10.53 21.72
N LEU A 35 -23.29 10.74 20.66
CA LEU A 35 -23.28 11.99 19.89
C LEU A 35 -24.61 12.22 19.15
N SER A 36 -25.21 11.18 18.57
CA SER A 36 -26.49 11.29 17.85
C SER A 36 -27.64 11.76 18.75
N ARG A 37 -27.59 11.42 20.05
CA ARG A 37 -28.56 11.89 21.05
C ARG A 37 -28.36 13.35 21.45
N LEU A 38 -27.17 13.91 21.21
CA LEU A 38 -26.85 15.32 21.47
C LEU A 38 -27.09 16.17 20.23
N ALA A 39 -26.86 15.62 19.04
CA ALA A 39 -27.04 16.31 17.78
C ALA A 39 -28.53 16.60 17.50
N LYS A 40 -28.83 17.74 16.88
CA LYS A 40 -30.21 18.04 16.43
C LYS A 40 -30.63 17.12 15.27
N GLN A 41 -29.69 16.75 14.41
CA GLN A 41 -29.88 15.83 13.29
C GLN A 41 -28.70 14.85 13.19
N SER A 42 -28.97 13.63 12.71
CA SER A 42 -27.95 12.60 12.54
C SER A 42 -28.19 11.84 11.24
N VAL A 43 -27.17 11.78 10.38
CA VAL A 43 -27.21 11.14 9.06
C VAL A 43 -26.05 10.16 8.94
N TRP A 44 -26.35 8.87 8.84
CA TRP A 44 -25.34 7.82 8.75
C TRP A 44 -25.44 7.16 7.37
N VAL A 45 -24.32 7.10 6.67
CA VAL A 45 -24.21 6.57 5.31
C VAL A 45 -23.26 5.39 5.33
N GLY A 46 -23.65 4.32 4.62
CA GLY A 46 -22.81 3.14 4.50
C GLY A 46 -23.35 2.11 3.53
N ASP A 47 -22.50 1.14 3.22
CA ASP A 47 -22.83 -0.02 2.39
C ASP A 47 -22.32 -1.30 3.08
N PRO A 48 -23.21 -2.15 3.65
CA PRO A 48 -22.78 -3.39 4.31
C PRO A 48 -22.02 -4.34 3.36
N LYS A 49 -22.22 -4.21 2.04
CA LYS A 49 -21.51 -4.99 1.02
C LYS A 49 -20.03 -4.62 0.92
N GLN A 50 -19.63 -3.48 1.46
CA GLN A 50 -18.25 -2.95 1.44
C GLN A 50 -17.57 -3.00 2.82
N SER A 51 -18.12 -3.71 3.81
CA SER A 51 -17.48 -3.89 5.13
C SER A 51 -16.31 -4.87 5.01
N ILE A 52 -15.08 -4.35 5.00
CA ILE A 52 -13.86 -5.14 4.77
C ILE A 52 -12.77 -4.89 5.82
N TYR A 53 -13.08 -4.17 6.90
CA TYR A 53 -12.12 -3.90 7.98
C TYR A 53 -12.37 -4.78 9.22
N GLY A 54 -12.77 -6.04 9.02
CA GLY A 54 -13.03 -6.99 10.12
C GLY A 54 -11.82 -7.17 11.04
N PHE A 55 -10.60 -7.17 10.46
CA PHE A 55 -9.34 -7.22 11.21
C PHE A 55 -9.09 -6.03 12.14
N ARG A 56 -9.82 -4.91 11.98
CA ARG A 56 -9.80 -3.74 12.89
C ARG A 56 -10.95 -3.77 13.92
N GLY A 57 -11.74 -4.84 13.94
CA GLY A 57 -12.90 -4.98 14.80
C GLY A 57 -14.19 -4.38 14.24
N ALA A 58 -14.25 -4.07 12.94
CA ALA A 58 -15.50 -3.66 12.30
C ALA A 58 -16.49 -4.84 12.27
N GLU A 59 -17.75 -4.57 12.64
CA GLU A 59 -18.79 -5.60 12.71
C GLU A 59 -19.99 -5.21 11.83
N PRO A 60 -20.14 -5.83 10.63
CA PRO A 60 -21.27 -5.52 9.74
C PRO A 60 -22.65 -5.74 10.40
N ALA A 61 -22.73 -6.66 11.37
CA ALA A 61 -23.94 -6.92 12.14
C ALA A 61 -24.43 -5.69 12.95
N LEU A 62 -23.54 -4.73 13.26
CA LEU A 62 -23.93 -3.48 13.93
C LEU A 62 -24.84 -2.63 13.05
N ILE A 63 -24.60 -2.61 11.73
CA ILE A 63 -25.46 -1.88 10.79
C ILE A 63 -26.82 -2.55 10.74
N GLU A 64 -26.84 -3.87 10.60
CA GLU A 64 -28.08 -4.65 10.54
C GLU A 64 -28.94 -4.43 11.79
N ALA A 65 -28.31 -4.41 12.97
CA ALA A 65 -28.98 -4.12 14.24
C ALA A 65 -29.58 -2.70 14.28
N ILE A 66 -28.84 -1.68 13.81
CA ILE A 66 -29.33 -0.29 13.74
C ILE A 66 -30.50 -0.17 12.77
N ILE A 67 -30.39 -0.76 11.57
CA ILE A 67 -31.46 -0.75 10.57
C ILE A 67 -32.72 -1.41 11.15
N ALA A 68 -32.57 -2.56 11.81
CA ALA A 68 -33.68 -3.25 12.44
C ALA A 68 -34.33 -2.42 13.55
N ALA A 69 -33.53 -1.76 14.39
CA ALA A 69 -34.04 -0.92 15.48
C ALA A 69 -34.77 0.34 15.00
N GLN A 70 -34.45 0.85 13.80
CA GLN A 70 -35.15 1.96 13.16
C GLN A 70 -36.40 1.53 12.38
N GLY A 71 -36.77 0.25 12.41
CA GLY A 71 -37.92 -0.28 11.67
C GLY A 71 -37.66 -0.56 10.19
N GLY A 72 -36.39 -0.64 9.78
CA GLY A 72 -35.95 -0.85 8.40
C GLY A 72 -35.39 0.42 7.74
N LEU A 73 -34.90 0.26 6.51
CA LEU A 73 -34.44 1.37 5.68
C LEU A 73 -35.62 1.97 4.91
N ASP A 74 -35.77 3.30 4.94
CA ASP A 74 -36.65 4.00 3.99
C ASP A 74 -36.11 3.77 2.56
N PRO A 75 -36.91 3.21 1.63
CA PRO A 75 -36.50 2.99 0.25
C PRO A 75 -35.95 4.25 -0.44
N LYS A 76 -36.37 5.45 -0.04
CA LYS A 76 -35.88 6.72 -0.58
C LYS A 76 -34.41 6.99 -0.25
N ASN A 77 -33.90 6.40 0.82
CA ASN A 77 -32.51 6.52 1.25
C ASN A 77 -31.59 5.50 0.56
N ILE A 78 -32.14 4.58 -0.24
CA ILE A 78 -31.38 3.57 -0.98
C ILE A 78 -31.00 4.13 -2.35
N GLN A 79 -29.69 4.23 -2.61
CA GLN A 79 -29.16 4.67 -3.91
C GLN A 79 -29.16 3.50 -4.90
N ALA A 80 -30.19 3.44 -5.76
CA ALA A 80 -30.37 2.35 -6.74
C ALA A 80 -29.48 2.46 -7.99
N HIS A 81 -28.73 3.56 -8.15
CA HIS A 81 -28.02 3.87 -9.39
C HIS A 81 -26.50 3.89 -9.23
N SER A 82 -25.81 3.23 -10.16
CA SER A 82 -24.37 3.37 -10.33
C SER A 82 -24.06 4.41 -11.41
N TRP A 83 -23.40 5.49 -11.00
CA TRP A 83 -22.92 6.57 -11.89
C TRP A 83 -21.48 6.36 -12.34
N ARG A 84 -20.77 5.41 -11.72
CA ARG A 84 -19.33 5.18 -11.89
C ARG A 84 -19.00 4.31 -13.10
N SER A 85 -19.62 3.15 -13.17
CA SER A 85 -19.18 2.04 -14.02
C SER A 85 -20.07 1.87 -15.24
N ARG A 86 -19.48 1.40 -16.35
CA ARG A 86 -20.21 0.98 -17.57
C ARG A 86 -21.27 -0.07 -17.24
N GLU A 87 -22.34 -0.08 -18.04
CA GLU A 87 -23.47 -0.99 -17.88
C GLU A 87 -23.06 -2.47 -17.80
N GLY A 88 -22.14 -2.92 -18.65
CA GLY A 88 -21.67 -4.31 -18.62
C GLY A 88 -20.96 -4.69 -17.31
N LEU A 89 -20.22 -3.77 -16.68
CA LEU A 89 -19.59 -4.00 -15.38
C LEU A 89 -20.62 -4.11 -14.25
N VAL A 90 -21.64 -3.23 -14.27
CA VAL A 90 -22.72 -3.25 -13.30
C VAL A 90 -23.53 -4.53 -13.41
N ASN A 91 -23.89 -4.93 -14.64
CA ASN A 91 -24.64 -6.16 -14.90
C ASN A 91 -23.87 -7.40 -14.47
N PHE A 92 -22.56 -7.47 -14.77
CA PHE A 92 -21.71 -8.56 -14.31
C PHE A 92 -21.61 -8.62 -12.77
N SER A 93 -21.40 -7.46 -12.13
CA SER A 93 -21.34 -7.38 -10.66
C SER A 93 -22.68 -7.82 -10.05
N ASN A 94 -23.80 -7.38 -10.60
CA ASN A 94 -25.12 -7.80 -10.14
C ASN A 94 -25.30 -9.32 -10.27
N ALA A 95 -24.95 -9.90 -11.42
CA ALA A 95 -25.07 -11.34 -11.66
C ALA A 95 -24.24 -12.18 -10.66
N VAL A 96 -23.02 -11.74 -10.33
CA VAL A 96 -22.14 -12.44 -9.38
C VAL A 96 -22.62 -12.26 -7.93
N PHE A 97 -22.89 -11.02 -7.52
CA PHE A 97 -23.06 -10.69 -6.11
C PHE A 97 -24.48 -10.84 -5.58
N THR A 98 -25.50 -10.83 -6.44
CA THR A 98 -26.86 -11.23 -6.02
C THR A 98 -26.89 -12.67 -5.54
N SER A 99 -26.17 -13.57 -6.22
CA SER A 99 -25.99 -14.95 -5.78
C SER A 99 -25.06 -15.05 -4.56
N ALA A 100 -23.96 -14.30 -4.54
CA ALA A 100 -22.99 -14.36 -3.45
C ALA A 100 -23.55 -13.85 -2.10
N PHE A 101 -24.36 -12.78 -2.12
CA PHE A 101 -25.01 -12.16 -0.97
C PHE A 101 -26.44 -12.68 -0.76
N ASN A 102 -26.61 -14.01 -0.79
CA ASN A 102 -27.90 -14.70 -0.64
C ASN A 102 -28.69 -14.42 0.65
N ARG A 103 -28.13 -13.71 1.63
CA ARG A 103 -28.81 -13.26 2.86
C ARG A 103 -29.43 -11.86 2.73
N MET A 104 -29.22 -11.17 1.61
CA MET A 104 -29.81 -9.86 1.32
C MET A 104 -30.81 -9.97 0.16
N PRO A 105 -31.90 -9.19 0.16
CA PRO A 105 -32.78 -9.07 -1.00
C PRO A 105 -32.01 -8.60 -2.24
N ALA A 106 -32.34 -9.14 -3.41
CA ALA A 106 -31.65 -8.81 -4.66
C ALA A 106 -31.72 -7.32 -4.98
N GLU A 107 -32.80 -6.64 -4.60
CA GLU A 107 -33.03 -5.21 -4.79
C GLU A 107 -32.09 -4.33 -3.95
N GLN A 108 -31.52 -4.86 -2.86
CA GLN A 108 -30.54 -4.16 -2.02
C GLN A 108 -29.09 -4.36 -2.50
N VAL A 109 -28.89 -5.34 -3.41
CA VAL A 109 -27.59 -5.69 -3.97
C VAL A 109 -27.44 -5.13 -5.38
N ALA A 110 -28.46 -5.32 -6.22
CA ALA A 110 -28.42 -4.98 -7.62
C ALA A 110 -28.58 -3.47 -7.85
N LEU A 111 -27.72 -2.91 -8.71
CA LEU A 111 -27.76 -1.50 -9.10
C LEU A 111 -28.12 -1.35 -10.58
N SER A 112 -28.72 -0.22 -10.92
CA SER A 112 -28.96 0.18 -12.31
C SER A 112 -27.88 1.15 -12.80
N ALA A 113 -27.23 0.83 -13.92
CA ALA A 113 -26.20 1.70 -14.49
C ALA A 113 -26.79 2.98 -15.10
N LYS A 114 -26.13 4.12 -14.87
CA LYS A 114 -26.42 5.38 -15.57
C LYS A 114 -25.52 5.59 -16.78
N ARG A 115 -24.35 4.92 -16.83
CA ARG A 115 -23.47 4.86 -18.00
C ARG A 115 -23.94 3.72 -18.91
N THR A 116 -24.88 4.05 -19.79
CA THR A 116 -25.52 3.10 -20.71
C THR A 116 -24.65 2.79 -21.92
N ALA A 117 -24.72 1.55 -22.41
CA ALA A 117 -23.97 1.10 -23.59
C ALA A 117 -24.20 1.96 -24.85
N ALA A 118 -25.39 2.57 -24.99
CA ALA A 118 -25.72 3.44 -26.13
C ALA A 118 -24.85 4.70 -26.26
N LYS A 119 -24.12 5.10 -25.21
CA LYS A 119 -23.22 6.26 -25.22
C LYS A 119 -21.74 5.86 -25.35
N GLU A 120 -21.46 4.58 -25.55
CA GLU A 120 -20.11 4.06 -25.69
C GLU A 120 -19.70 4.03 -27.17
N PRO A 121 -18.45 4.34 -27.51
CA PRO A 121 -17.96 4.22 -28.88
C PRO A 121 -17.96 2.76 -29.32
N ALA A 122 -18.13 2.51 -30.63
CA ALA A 122 -18.21 1.15 -31.17
C ALA A 122 -16.88 0.37 -30.98
N GLU A 123 -15.78 1.09 -30.90
CA GLU A 123 -14.43 0.61 -30.66
C GLU A 123 -14.16 0.29 -29.18
N ALA A 124 -15.08 0.63 -28.26
CA ALA A 124 -14.93 0.28 -26.86
C ALA A 124 -14.98 -1.25 -26.68
N GLY A 125 -13.86 -1.82 -26.21
CA GLY A 125 -13.78 -3.25 -25.92
C GLY A 125 -14.78 -3.73 -24.86
N VAL A 126 -14.83 -5.06 -24.70
CA VAL A 126 -15.69 -5.75 -23.73
C VAL A 126 -15.34 -5.31 -22.30
N PRO A 127 -16.31 -4.88 -21.46
CA PRO A 127 -16.02 -4.35 -20.12
C PRO A 127 -15.41 -5.37 -19.15
N VAL A 128 -15.73 -6.66 -19.27
CA VAL A 128 -15.18 -7.71 -18.40
C VAL A 128 -14.31 -8.65 -19.22
N VAL A 129 -13.05 -8.78 -18.83
CA VAL A 129 -12.05 -9.58 -19.53
C VAL A 129 -11.50 -10.65 -18.60
N LEU A 130 -11.60 -11.90 -19.02
CA LEU A 130 -10.97 -13.03 -18.33
C LEU A 130 -9.60 -13.30 -18.99
N TRP A 131 -8.53 -13.26 -18.20
CA TRP A 131 -7.22 -13.74 -18.65
C TRP A 131 -7.04 -15.17 -18.17
N ASP A 132 -7.08 -16.13 -19.11
CA ASP A 132 -6.81 -17.54 -18.81
C ASP A 132 -5.29 -17.78 -18.72
N LEU A 133 -4.85 -18.06 -17.51
CA LEU A 133 -3.48 -18.38 -17.14
C LEU A 133 -3.31 -19.89 -17.25
N ALA A 134 -2.62 -20.37 -18.28
CA ALA A 134 -2.25 -21.77 -18.42
C ALA A 134 -0.80 -21.99 -17.97
N PRO A 135 -0.52 -22.33 -16.69
CA PRO A 135 0.84 -22.59 -16.26
C PRO A 135 1.38 -23.89 -16.88
N THR A 136 2.62 -23.81 -17.38
CA THR A 136 3.43 -24.98 -17.73
C THR A 136 3.79 -25.76 -16.46
N GLU A 137 4.11 -27.07 -16.57
CA GLU A 137 4.40 -27.91 -15.40
C GLU A 137 5.56 -27.36 -14.53
N ALA A 138 6.55 -26.73 -15.15
CA ALA A 138 7.69 -26.09 -14.47
C ALA A 138 7.29 -24.86 -13.63
N ALA A 139 6.18 -24.18 -13.95
CA ALA A 139 5.72 -22.98 -13.24
C ALA A 139 5.06 -23.28 -11.88
N SER A 140 4.81 -24.57 -11.57
CA SER A 140 4.15 -25.00 -10.32
C SER A 140 4.90 -24.56 -9.05
N ARG A 141 6.24 -24.57 -9.08
CA ARG A 141 7.10 -24.28 -7.92
C ARG A 141 7.23 -22.78 -7.60
N TRP A 142 7.02 -21.91 -8.59
CA TRP A 142 7.13 -20.43 -8.49
C TRP A 142 5.80 -19.75 -8.88
N ARG A 143 4.68 -20.40 -8.53
CA ARG A 143 3.34 -20.06 -9.04
C ARG A 143 2.99 -18.58 -8.89
N GLN A 144 3.24 -18.00 -7.71
CA GLN A 144 2.84 -16.61 -7.44
C GLN A 144 3.69 -15.60 -8.21
N GLU A 145 5.02 -15.78 -8.27
CA GLU A 145 5.90 -14.89 -9.04
C GLU A 145 5.66 -15.00 -10.54
N TRP A 146 5.46 -16.23 -11.04
CA TRP A 146 5.12 -16.47 -12.43
C TRP A 146 3.80 -15.78 -12.82
N MET A 147 2.77 -15.87 -11.97
CA MET A 147 1.48 -15.20 -12.23
C MET A 147 1.62 -13.69 -12.28
N PHE A 148 2.38 -13.07 -11.38
CA PHE A 148 2.61 -11.63 -11.43
C PHE A 148 3.43 -11.19 -12.65
N ASN A 149 4.45 -11.96 -13.04
CA ASN A 149 5.19 -11.70 -14.27
C ASN A 149 4.28 -11.80 -15.52
N PHE A 150 3.37 -12.78 -15.55
CA PHE A 150 2.38 -12.88 -16.63
C PHE A 150 1.45 -11.67 -16.64
N ILE A 151 0.87 -11.31 -15.48
CA ILE A 151 -0.04 -10.16 -15.36
C ILE A 151 0.68 -8.89 -15.84
N ALA A 152 1.94 -8.68 -15.43
CA ALA A 152 2.73 -7.55 -15.87
C ALA A 152 2.95 -7.55 -17.39
N ALA A 153 3.33 -8.68 -17.98
CA ALA A 153 3.49 -8.81 -19.44
C ALA A 153 2.17 -8.60 -20.20
N ALA A 154 1.05 -9.08 -19.66
CA ALA A 154 -0.28 -8.87 -20.23
C ALA A 154 -0.71 -7.40 -20.17
N ILE A 155 -0.41 -6.69 -19.08
CA ILE A 155 -0.61 -5.24 -18.97
C ILE A 155 0.25 -4.51 -20.00
N ALA A 156 1.53 -4.85 -20.12
CA ALA A 156 2.42 -4.23 -21.11
C ALA A 156 1.92 -4.44 -22.55
N ARG A 157 1.45 -5.65 -22.87
CA ARG A 157 0.84 -5.95 -24.18
C ARG A 157 -0.45 -5.17 -24.41
N MET A 158 -1.32 -5.07 -23.40
CA MET A 158 -2.55 -4.29 -23.47
C MET A 158 -2.26 -2.79 -23.66
N LEU A 159 -1.20 -2.26 -23.05
CA LEU A 159 -0.81 -0.86 -23.22
C LEU A 159 -0.10 -0.57 -24.54
N ALA A 160 0.44 -1.59 -25.22
CA ALA A 160 0.97 -1.46 -26.57
C ALA A 160 -0.12 -1.29 -27.64
N ASP A 161 -1.32 -1.81 -27.39
CA ASP A 161 -2.55 -1.57 -28.16
C ASP A 161 -3.67 -1.10 -27.20
N PRO A 162 -3.58 0.16 -26.72
CA PRO A 162 -4.32 0.62 -25.55
C PRO A 162 -5.83 0.70 -25.83
N PRO A 163 -6.69 0.13 -24.97
CA PRO A 163 -8.13 0.27 -25.12
C PRO A 163 -8.58 1.72 -24.86
N LEU A 164 -9.75 2.08 -25.40
CA LEU A 164 -10.38 3.37 -25.12
C LEU A 164 -10.99 3.40 -23.72
N VAL A 165 -10.63 4.39 -22.92
CA VAL A 165 -11.13 4.61 -21.55
C VAL A 165 -11.83 5.97 -21.43
N TYR A 166 -12.68 6.11 -20.41
CA TYR A 166 -13.38 7.36 -20.08
C TYR A 166 -13.07 7.77 -18.62
N PRO A 167 -11.92 8.46 -18.41
CA PRO A 167 -11.43 8.81 -17.10
C PRO A 167 -12.37 9.72 -16.32
N LYS A 168 -12.21 9.76 -14.99
CA LYS A 168 -13.01 10.62 -14.12
C LYS A 168 -12.64 12.09 -14.36
N GLY A 169 -13.64 12.92 -14.65
CA GLY A 169 -13.45 14.37 -14.82
C GLY A 169 -13.06 14.79 -16.24
N GLU A 170 -12.82 13.82 -17.13
CA GLU A 170 -12.64 14.06 -18.56
C GLU A 170 -14.00 13.94 -19.28
N ASN A 171 -14.15 14.67 -20.39
CA ASN A 171 -15.37 14.69 -21.20
C ASN A 171 -15.26 13.86 -22.49
N GLU A 172 -14.10 13.23 -22.72
CA GLU A 172 -13.81 12.51 -23.97
C GLU A 172 -13.19 11.14 -23.68
N TRP A 173 -13.41 10.22 -24.62
CA TRP A 173 -12.74 8.92 -24.62
C TRP A 173 -11.33 9.07 -25.16
N ARG A 174 -10.36 8.41 -24.53
CA ARG A 174 -8.96 8.42 -24.98
C ARG A 174 -8.31 7.05 -24.80
N ALA A 175 -7.18 6.84 -25.47
CA ALA A 175 -6.35 5.67 -25.25
C ALA A 175 -5.89 5.59 -23.78
N ALA A 176 -5.93 4.37 -23.22
CA ALA A 176 -5.47 4.08 -21.88
C ALA A 176 -3.96 4.36 -21.73
N ARG A 177 -3.60 4.94 -20.59
CA ARG A 177 -2.21 5.17 -20.15
C ARG A 177 -1.91 4.25 -18.96
N PRO A 178 -0.64 4.04 -18.60
CA PRO A 178 -0.33 3.17 -17.48
C PRO A 178 -0.98 3.61 -16.16
N GLY A 179 -1.13 4.91 -15.92
CA GLY A 179 -1.81 5.44 -14.73
C GLY A 179 -3.32 5.19 -14.64
N ASP A 180 -3.95 4.81 -15.75
CA ASP A 180 -5.37 4.41 -15.77
C ASP A 180 -5.57 2.95 -15.28
N VAL A 181 -4.48 2.19 -15.14
CA VAL A 181 -4.48 0.78 -14.73
C VAL A 181 -4.21 0.68 -13.23
N ALA A 182 -5.11 0.04 -12.50
CA ALA A 182 -4.92 -0.36 -11.12
C ALA A 182 -4.87 -1.87 -10.95
N VAL A 183 -3.84 -2.38 -10.26
CA VAL A 183 -3.70 -3.80 -9.91
C VAL A 183 -3.98 -3.97 -8.42
N LEU A 184 -5.02 -4.74 -8.10
CA LEU A 184 -5.47 -4.99 -6.74
C LEU A 184 -4.91 -6.31 -6.20
N CYS A 185 -4.07 -6.22 -5.19
CA CYS A 185 -3.46 -7.40 -4.55
C CYS A 185 -4.01 -7.64 -3.13
N ARG A 186 -3.93 -8.89 -2.65
CA ARG A 186 -4.44 -9.24 -1.29
C ARG A 186 -3.57 -8.77 -0.13
N SER A 187 -2.27 -8.54 -0.36
CA SER A 187 -1.32 -8.17 0.70
C SER A 187 -0.28 -7.17 0.22
N ASN A 188 0.37 -6.45 1.15
CA ASN A 188 1.46 -5.54 0.81
C ASN A 188 2.64 -6.27 0.16
N LYS A 189 2.96 -7.49 0.63
CA LYS A 189 3.99 -8.33 -0.01
C LYS A 189 3.64 -8.67 -1.45
N ALA A 190 2.38 -9.00 -1.73
CA ALA A 190 1.90 -9.24 -3.09
C ALA A 190 1.99 -7.97 -3.96
N CYS A 191 1.68 -6.80 -3.40
CA CYS A 191 1.86 -5.52 -4.11
C CYS A 191 3.33 -5.28 -4.48
N GLN A 192 4.27 -5.56 -3.56
CA GLN A 192 5.71 -5.44 -3.83
C GLN A 192 6.16 -6.37 -4.96
N THR A 193 5.78 -7.66 -4.90
CA THR A 193 6.11 -8.61 -5.97
C THR A 193 5.50 -8.20 -7.32
N MET A 194 4.30 -7.63 -7.32
CA MET A 194 3.67 -7.11 -8.54
C MET A 194 4.39 -5.86 -9.09
N ALA A 195 4.80 -4.94 -8.22
CA ALA A 195 5.58 -3.77 -8.61
C ALA A 195 6.93 -4.17 -9.23
N GLU A 196 7.63 -5.15 -8.64
CA GLU A 196 8.84 -5.73 -9.22
C GLU A 196 8.60 -6.37 -10.59
N ALA A 197 7.47 -7.09 -10.76
CA ALA A 197 7.10 -7.69 -12.02
C ALA A 197 6.80 -6.67 -13.13
N LEU A 198 6.11 -5.56 -12.81
CA LEU A 198 5.88 -4.45 -13.73
C LEU A 198 7.18 -3.79 -14.17
N HIS A 199 8.11 -3.59 -13.25
CA HIS A 199 9.40 -2.99 -13.57
C HIS A 199 10.22 -3.86 -14.55
N ARG A 200 10.17 -5.20 -14.41
CA ARG A 200 10.87 -6.13 -15.33
C ARG A 200 10.39 -6.01 -16.78
N VAL A 201 9.15 -5.58 -16.99
CA VAL A 201 8.59 -5.35 -18.33
C VAL A 201 8.66 -3.89 -18.77
N GLY A 202 9.37 -3.03 -18.02
CA GLY A 202 9.56 -1.62 -18.34
C GLY A 202 8.43 -0.68 -17.91
N LEU A 203 7.49 -1.13 -17.08
CA LEU A 203 6.40 -0.30 -16.57
C LEU A 203 6.71 0.23 -15.16
N ASN A 204 6.41 1.51 -14.93
CA ASN A 204 6.50 2.12 -13.62
C ASN A 204 5.30 1.72 -12.76
N ALA A 205 5.53 1.48 -11.47
CA ALA A 205 4.49 1.15 -10.49
C ALA A 205 4.41 2.23 -9.40
N SER A 206 3.22 2.52 -8.90
CA SER A 206 3.01 3.54 -7.85
C SER A 206 3.54 3.15 -6.47
N LEU A 207 3.94 1.89 -6.28
CA LEU A 207 4.46 1.41 -5.00
C LEU A 207 5.99 1.49 -4.98
N ALA A 208 6.50 2.14 -3.94
CA ALA A 208 7.91 2.15 -3.58
C ALA A 208 8.51 0.74 -3.52
N ARG A 209 9.60 0.51 -4.26
CA ARG A 209 10.42 -0.71 -4.18
C ARG A 209 11.26 -0.67 -2.90
N ALA A 210 11.46 -1.78 -2.18
CA ALA A 210 12.47 -1.80 -1.11
C ALA A 210 13.90 -1.69 -1.67
N GLY A 211 14.86 -1.34 -0.83
CA GLY A 211 16.26 -1.17 -1.24
C GLY A 211 16.62 0.26 -1.61
N LEU A 212 16.04 1.27 -0.96
CA LEU A 212 16.48 2.67 -1.09
C LEU A 212 17.97 2.80 -0.79
N VAL A 213 18.45 2.17 0.29
CA VAL A 213 19.86 2.28 0.73
C VAL A 213 20.83 1.68 -0.29
N GLU A 214 20.36 0.76 -1.13
CA GLU A 214 21.15 0.13 -2.18
C GLU A 214 21.24 0.95 -3.48
N THR A 215 20.40 1.97 -3.63
CA THR A 215 20.41 2.85 -4.81
C THR A 215 21.70 3.66 -4.91
N ALA A 216 22.10 4.03 -6.13
CA ALA A 216 23.34 4.77 -6.35
C ALA A 216 23.31 6.14 -5.66
N GLU A 217 22.17 6.83 -5.72
CA GLU A 217 21.95 8.14 -5.09
C GLU A 217 21.99 8.06 -3.55
N ALA A 218 21.39 7.03 -2.94
CA ALA A 218 21.47 6.86 -1.49
C ALA A 218 22.88 6.46 -1.04
N ARG A 219 23.60 5.66 -1.83
CA ARG A 219 25.01 5.32 -1.58
C ARG A 219 25.90 6.55 -1.68
N LEU A 220 25.70 7.40 -2.69
CA LEU A 220 26.43 8.66 -2.85
C LEU A 220 26.26 9.55 -1.61
N LEU A 221 25.01 9.78 -1.19
CA LEU A 221 24.70 10.60 -0.01
C LEU A 221 25.22 9.96 1.29
N SER A 222 25.07 8.65 1.45
CA SER A 222 25.59 7.93 2.61
C SER A 222 27.12 8.00 2.68
N ALA A 223 27.81 7.94 1.55
CA ALA A 223 29.26 8.11 1.47
C ALA A 223 29.68 9.53 1.86
N CYS A 224 28.95 10.57 1.43
CA CYS A 224 29.18 11.94 1.90
C CYS A 224 29.06 12.04 3.43
N LEU A 225 27.97 11.51 4.00
CA LEU A 225 27.72 11.54 5.45
C LEU A 225 28.81 10.78 6.24
N ARG A 226 29.21 9.60 5.77
CA ARG A 226 30.29 8.81 6.38
C ARG A 226 31.63 9.53 6.32
N LEU A 227 31.96 10.18 5.19
CA LEU A 227 33.20 10.94 5.05
C LEU A 227 33.22 12.18 5.97
N ILE A 228 32.07 12.84 6.16
CA ILE A 228 31.91 13.90 7.14
C ILE A 228 32.22 13.40 8.55
N LEU A 229 31.73 12.22 8.93
CA LEU A 229 32.04 11.62 10.23
C LEU A 229 33.52 11.20 10.34
N ASN A 230 34.09 10.61 9.28
CA ASN A 230 35.46 10.13 9.27
C ASN A 230 36.22 10.48 7.97
N LYS A 231 37.11 11.49 8.01
CA LYS A 231 37.95 11.92 6.87
C LYS A 231 38.91 10.84 6.34
N TYR A 232 39.14 9.78 7.11
CA TYR A 232 40.04 8.69 6.74
C TYR A 232 39.29 7.48 6.14
N ASP A 233 37.96 7.56 5.97
CA ASP A 233 37.17 6.48 5.37
C ASP A 233 37.50 6.32 3.87
N SER A 234 38.41 5.39 3.56
CA SER A 234 38.82 5.09 2.20
C SER A 234 37.69 4.49 1.37
N LEU A 235 36.75 3.76 1.97
CA LEU A 235 35.64 3.18 1.21
C LEU A 235 34.71 4.29 0.72
N SER A 236 34.31 5.20 1.60
CA SER A 236 33.47 6.35 1.24
C SER A 236 34.14 7.24 0.20
N LYS A 237 35.47 7.45 0.28
CA LYS A 237 36.22 8.16 -0.78
C LYS A 237 36.19 7.45 -2.12
N ALA A 238 36.39 6.13 -2.15
CA ALA A 238 36.33 5.34 -3.36
C ALA A 238 34.93 5.37 -4.00
N GLU A 239 33.88 5.24 -3.18
CA GLU A 239 32.48 5.34 -3.62
C GLU A 239 32.17 6.71 -4.22
N LEU A 240 32.58 7.80 -3.54
CA LEU A 240 32.40 9.16 -4.05
C LEU A 240 33.15 9.38 -5.34
N TRP A 241 34.40 8.94 -5.44
CA TRP A 241 35.19 9.05 -6.67
C TRP A 241 34.51 8.29 -7.82
N TYR A 242 34.10 7.04 -7.59
CA TYR A 242 33.42 6.22 -8.59
C TYR A 242 32.07 6.79 -9.04
N LEU A 243 31.27 7.34 -8.12
CA LEU A 243 29.92 7.82 -8.44
C LEU A 243 29.92 9.26 -8.99
N SER A 244 30.91 10.09 -8.63
CA SER A 244 30.97 11.50 -9.06
C SER A 244 31.77 11.73 -10.33
N THR A 245 32.58 10.76 -10.77
CA THR A 245 33.47 10.90 -11.94
C THR A 245 33.29 9.75 -12.93
N ASP A 246 33.81 9.91 -14.14
CA ASP A 246 33.78 8.88 -15.19
C ASP A 246 34.94 7.86 -15.06
N HIS A 247 35.66 7.82 -13.93
CA HIS A 247 36.76 6.88 -13.71
C HIS A 247 36.27 5.44 -13.46
N ASN A 248 36.99 4.46 -14.01
CA ASN A 248 36.72 3.06 -13.76
C ASN A 248 37.27 2.60 -12.40
N LEU A 249 36.75 1.48 -11.90
CA LEU A 249 37.13 0.92 -10.59
C LEU A 249 38.62 0.52 -10.53
N GLU A 250 39.16 0.00 -11.63
CA GLU A 250 40.56 -0.43 -11.72
C GLU A 250 41.53 0.73 -11.48
N ASN A 251 41.27 1.90 -12.07
CA ASN A 251 42.10 3.10 -11.88
C ASN A 251 42.05 3.59 -10.43
N ILE A 252 40.88 3.53 -9.79
CA ILE A 252 40.71 3.94 -8.38
C ILE A 252 41.48 2.98 -7.46
N ILE A 253 41.42 1.68 -7.72
CA ILE A 253 42.16 0.67 -6.96
C ILE A 253 43.67 0.85 -7.15
N GLN A 254 44.13 1.02 -8.39
CA GLN A 254 45.55 1.21 -8.67
C GLN A 254 46.08 2.48 -7.99
N ASN A 255 45.37 3.60 -8.11
CA ASN A 255 45.73 4.85 -7.45
C ASN A 255 45.79 4.69 -5.91
N ARG A 256 44.92 3.86 -5.33
CA ARG A 256 44.98 3.55 -3.89
C ARG A 256 46.25 2.78 -3.52
N LEU A 257 46.64 1.80 -4.33
CA LEU A 257 47.85 1.00 -4.11
C LEU A 257 49.09 1.89 -4.20
N ASP A 258 49.19 2.71 -5.23
CA ASP A 258 50.30 3.64 -5.43
C ASP A 258 50.44 4.60 -4.23
N PHE A 259 49.32 5.14 -3.74
CA PHE A 259 49.31 5.98 -2.53
C PHE A 259 49.81 5.24 -1.29
N LEU A 260 49.46 3.97 -1.11
CA LEU A 260 49.89 3.18 0.06
C LEU A 260 51.40 2.91 0.01
N ASP A 261 51.94 2.66 -1.18
CA ASP A 261 53.38 2.50 -1.39
C ASP A 261 54.13 3.82 -1.11
N ASP A 262 53.62 4.94 -1.63
CA ASP A 262 54.19 6.27 -1.38
C ASP A 262 54.13 6.67 0.10
N ALA A 263 53.04 6.34 0.80
CA ALA A 263 52.89 6.59 2.23
C ALA A 263 53.87 5.74 3.06
N GLN A 264 54.12 4.49 2.68
CA GLN A 264 55.15 3.65 3.31
C GLN A 264 56.56 4.20 3.08
N ASN A 265 56.81 4.79 1.91
CA ASN A 265 58.09 5.41 1.56
C ASN A 265 58.26 6.84 2.10
N GLY A 266 57.28 7.38 2.84
CA GLY A 266 57.35 8.72 3.44
C GLY A 266 57.20 9.87 2.45
N ILE A 267 56.63 9.61 1.27
CA ILE A 267 56.54 10.55 0.14
C ILE A 267 55.23 11.36 0.18
N SER A 268 54.18 10.86 0.84
CA SER A 268 52.86 11.50 0.85
C SER A 268 52.42 11.95 2.25
N GLU A 269 52.35 13.27 2.48
CA GLU A 269 51.71 13.88 3.66
C GLU A 269 50.21 14.13 3.47
N ALA A 270 49.73 14.20 2.23
CA ALA A 270 48.33 14.45 1.92
C ALA A 270 47.47 13.19 2.11
N GLY A 271 46.19 13.38 2.45
CA GLY A 271 45.24 12.26 2.54
C GLY A 271 44.80 11.79 1.15
N TRP A 272 44.80 10.48 0.91
CA TRP A 272 44.34 9.88 -0.35
C TRP A 272 42.98 10.41 -0.82
N GLY A 273 42.83 10.69 -2.11
CA GLY A 273 41.62 11.19 -2.74
C GLY A 273 41.32 12.67 -2.47
N SER A 274 42.24 13.42 -1.87
CA SER A 274 42.07 14.85 -1.59
C SER A 274 42.08 15.72 -2.84
N GLU A 275 42.64 15.21 -3.93
CA GLU A 275 42.66 15.77 -5.27
C GLU A 275 41.28 15.74 -5.96
N VAL A 276 40.36 14.90 -5.48
CA VAL A 276 39.01 14.80 -6.04
C VAL A 276 38.16 15.95 -5.50
N GLY A 277 37.64 16.78 -6.42
CA GLY A 277 36.92 18.02 -6.08
C GLY A 277 35.83 17.84 -5.02
N ILE A 278 34.98 16.82 -5.16
CA ILE A 278 33.89 16.54 -4.20
C ILE A 278 34.41 16.20 -2.79
N ILE A 279 35.52 15.47 -2.69
CA ILE A 279 36.14 15.09 -1.41
C ILE A 279 36.78 16.32 -0.76
N ALA A 280 37.43 17.17 -1.56
CA ALA A 280 37.99 18.44 -1.08
C ALA A 280 36.90 19.36 -0.51
N GLN A 281 35.78 19.52 -1.24
CA GLN A 281 34.63 20.32 -0.80
C GLN A 281 34.01 19.77 0.49
N ILE A 282 33.81 18.45 0.61
CA ILE A 282 33.31 17.83 1.85
C ILE A 282 34.24 18.14 3.04
N ASN A 283 35.56 18.07 2.85
CA ASN A 283 36.52 18.39 3.91
C ASN A 283 36.44 19.87 4.34
N GLN A 284 36.11 20.79 3.42
CA GLN A 284 35.90 22.20 3.72
C GLN A 284 34.61 22.45 4.50
N LEU A 285 33.57 21.64 4.28
CA LEU A 285 32.28 21.76 4.98
C LEU A 285 32.30 21.16 6.41
N ARG A 286 33.23 20.23 6.71
CA ARG A 286 33.31 19.55 8.03
C ARG A 286 33.28 20.46 9.27
N PRO A 287 33.87 21.67 9.29
CA PRO A 287 33.81 22.55 10.46
C PRO A 287 32.41 23.11 10.74
N VAL A 288 31.56 23.23 9.71
CA VAL A 288 30.26 23.95 9.79
C VAL A 288 29.08 23.01 10.01
N VAL A 289 29.27 21.70 9.82
CA VAL A 289 28.18 20.70 9.83
C VAL A 289 27.86 20.14 11.22
N GLY A 290 28.60 20.55 12.27
CA GLY A 290 28.43 20.01 13.63
C GLY A 290 27.09 20.37 14.29
N GLU A 291 26.42 21.42 13.82
CA GLU A 291 25.14 21.91 14.35
C GLU A 291 23.92 21.50 13.52
N LEU A 292 24.14 20.85 12.37
CA LEU A 292 23.07 20.50 11.44
C LEU A 292 22.44 19.15 11.76
N SER A 293 21.12 19.06 11.55
CA SER A 293 20.40 17.80 11.55
C SER A 293 20.79 16.92 10.34
N ALA A 294 20.36 15.66 10.33
CA ALA A 294 20.66 14.76 9.21
C ALA A 294 19.98 15.26 7.91
N SER A 295 18.75 15.75 8.01
CA SER A 295 18.00 16.29 6.88
C SER A 295 18.58 17.60 6.36
N GLU A 296 19.00 18.50 7.24
CA GLU A 296 19.68 19.76 6.89
C GLU A 296 21.04 19.49 6.23
N LEU A 297 21.80 18.54 6.76
CA LEU A 297 23.09 18.17 6.19
C LEU A 297 22.96 17.56 4.80
N ILE A 298 21.97 16.69 4.58
CA ILE A 298 21.69 16.15 3.24
C ILE A 298 21.35 17.28 2.26
N LEU A 299 20.51 18.23 2.67
CA LEU A 299 20.15 19.39 1.82
C LEU A 299 21.37 20.24 1.49
N LEU A 300 22.20 20.57 2.49
CA LEU A 300 23.44 21.32 2.28
C LEU A 300 24.37 20.60 1.28
N LEU A 301 24.54 19.29 1.43
CA LEU A 301 25.40 18.50 0.54
C LEU A 301 24.87 18.43 -0.88
N LEU A 302 23.55 18.31 -1.06
CA LEU A 302 22.93 18.30 -2.37
C LEU A 302 23.16 19.61 -3.12
N ASP A 303 23.18 20.73 -2.41
CA ASP A 303 23.34 22.07 -2.97
C ASP A 303 24.82 22.41 -3.20
N GLU A 304 25.67 22.31 -2.18
CA GLU A 304 27.09 22.72 -2.24
C GLU A 304 27.94 21.84 -3.18
N LEU A 305 27.56 20.57 -3.36
CA LEU A 305 28.28 19.62 -4.22
C LEU A 305 27.59 19.39 -5.57
N ASP A 306 26.50 20.11 -5.87
CA ASP A 306 25.67 19.95 -7.08
C ASP A 306 25.30 18.48 -7.37
N LEU A 307 25.01 17.71 -6.31
CA LEU A 307 24.80 16.26 -6.43
C LEU A 307 23.59 15.92 -7.29
N ARG A 308 22.57 16.79 -7.31
CA ARG A 308 21.38 16.58 -8.16
C ARG A 308 21.79 16.49 -9.63
N ARG A 309 22.72 17.32 -10.08
CA ARG A 309 23.21 17.29 -11.47
C ARG A 309 23.98 16.01 -11.77
N ILE A 310 24.79 15.53 -10.82
CA ILE A 310 25.48 14.24 -10.95
C ILE A 310 24.46 13.11 -11.09
N ILE A 311 23.46 13.07 -10.21
CA ILE A 311 22.42 12.02 -10.17
C ILE A 311 21.60 11.99 -11.46
N ILE A 312 21.23 13.16 -12.01
CA ILE A 312 20.46 13.27 -13.25
C ILE A 312 21.22 12.67 -14.45
N ARG A 313 22.56 12.83 -14.50
CA ARG A 313 23.39 12.30 -15.60
C ARG A 313 23.36 10.78 -15.71
N TRP A 314 23.01 10.07 -14.64
CA TRP A 314 22.92 8.61 -14.64
C TRP A 314 21.63 8.05 -15.29
N GLY A 315 20.74 8.92 -15.78
CA GLY A 315 19.46 8.55 -16.39
C GLY A 315 18.38 8.18 -15.35
N ASN A 316 17.15 8.00 -15.82
CA ASN A 316 15.96 7.80 -14.99
C ASN A 316 15.81 8.86 -13.87
N ALA A 317 16.01 10.13 -14.25
CA ALA A 317 16.16 11.26 -13.33
C ALA A 317 15.00 11.39 -12.34
N GLU A 318 13.77 11.22 -12.80
CA GLU A 318 12.56 11.35 -11.98
C GLU A 318 12.55 10.35 -10.80
N GLN A 319 12.84 9.07 -11.07
CA GLN A 319 12.91 8.04 -10.04
C GLN A 319 14.07 8.28 -9.06
N ARG A 320 15.24 8.71 -9.56
CA ARG A 320 16.40 8.97 -8.70
C ARG A 320 16.19 10.20 -7.83
N LEU A 321 15.56 11.25 -8.34
CA LEU A 321 15.20 12.41 -7.55
C LEU A 321 14.13 12.06 -6.51
N ALA A 322 13.15 11.22 -6.86
CA ALA A 322 12.21 10.68 -5.87
C ALA A 322 12.92 9.88 -4.77
N ASN A 323 13.97 9.12 -5.09
CA ASN A 323 14.78 8.41 -4.10
C ASN A 323 15.55 9.37 -3.18
N VAL A 324 16.08 10.48 -3.71
CA VAL A 324 16.71 11.53 -2.90
C VAL A 324 15.69 12.17 -1.95
N GLU A 325 14.49 12.49 -2.43
CA GLU A 325 13.41 13.04 -1.61
C GLU A 325 12.97 12.08 -0.50
N GLU A 326 12.83 10.79 -0.80
CA GLU A 326 12.50 9.78 0.20
C GLU A 326 13.61 9.62 1.24
N LEU A 327 14.89 9.81 0.86
CA LEU A 327 16.00 9.80 1.82
C LEU A 327 15.95 11.01 2.76
N ILE A 328 15.63 12.21 2.25
CA ILE A 328 15.43 13.42 3.07
C ILE A 328 14.25 13.24 4.03
N LYS A 329 13.14 12.71 3.52
CA LYS A 329 11.96 12.40 4.34
C LYS A 329 12.29 11.38 5.43
N THR A 330 13.03 10.32 5.08
CA THR A 330 13.53 9.35 6.06
C THR A 330 14.36 10.08 7.12
N ALA A 331 15.31 10.95 6.76
CA ALA A 331 16.07 11.74 7.73
C ALA A 331 15.19 12.56 8.69
N ARG A 332 14.07 13.12 8.22
CA ARG A 332 13.10 13.80 9.09
C ARG A 332 12.34 12.84 10.02
N ASP A 333 11.90 11.70 9.49
CA ASP A 333 11.23 10.67 10.28
C ASP A 333 12.15 10.14 11.41
N TYR A 334 13.46 10.09 11.18
CA TYR A 334 14.48 9.77 12.19
C TYR A 334 14.49 10.81 13.31
N GLU A 335 14.61 12.08 12.92
CA GLU A 335 14.68 13.24 13.81
C GLU A 335 13.44 13.31 14.70
N ASP A 336 12.25 13.12 14.12
CA ASP A 336 10.98 13.04 14.83
C ASP A 336 10.92 11.85 15.81
N ALA A 337 11.42 10.68 15.39
CA ALA A 337 11.47 9.51 16.26
C ALA A 337 12.40 9.71 17.46
N CYS A 338 13.53 10.37 17.26
CA CYS A 338 14.46 10.78 18.32
C CYS A 338 13.82 11.81 19.27
N SER A 339 13.18 12.83 18.71
CA SER A 339 12.48 13.89 19.46
C SER A 339 11.39 13.31 20.37
N ARG A 340 10.52 12.43 19.85
CA ARG A 340 9.50 11.73 20.65
C ARG A 340 10.07 10.90 21.80
N ARG A 341 11.31 10.45 21.69
CA ARG A 341 12.01 9.64 22.70
C ARG A 341 12.91 10.47 23.62
N ASN A 342 12.96 11.80 23.44
CA ASN A 342 13.91 12.69 24.10
C ASN A 342 15.38 12.23 23.93
N ALA A 343 15.71 11.71 22.74
CA ALA A 343 17.06 11.28 22.38
C ALA A 343 17.69 12.26 21.37
N ALA A 344 19.02 12.40 21.40
CA ALA A 344 19.74 13.20 20.41
C ALA A 344 19.70 12.53 19.02
N ALA A 345 19.32 13.28 18.00
CA ALA A 345 19.39 12.85 16.61
C ALA A 345 20.81 13.10 16.06
N SER A 346 21.59 12.04 15.86
CA SER A 346 22.96 12.14 15.36
C SER A 346 23.09 11.54 13.96
N ILE A 347 24.05 12.01 13.16
CA ILE A 347 24.31 11.47 11.81
C ILE A 347 24.66 9.97 11.88
N THR A 348 25.46 9.55 12.87
CA THR A 348 25.77 8.13 13.10
C THR A 348 24.50 7.33 13.38
N GLY A 349 23.61 7.85 14.23
CA GLY A 349 22.34 7.20 14.54
C GLY A 349 21.41 7.12 13.32
N PHE A 350 21.40 8.16 12.47
CA PHE A 350 20.67 8.12 11.21
C PHE A 350 21.19 7.02 10.27
N LEU A 351 22.51 6.92 10.07
CA LEU A 351 23.12 5.85 9.26
C LEU A 351 22.83 4.45 9.82
N MET A 352 22.82 4.28 11.14
CA MET A 352 22.41 3.01 11.76
C MET A 352 20.94 2.70 11.51
N TRP A 353 20.07 3.70 11.62
CA TRP A 353 18.65 3.54 11.40
C TRP A 353 18.31 3.21 9.93
N LEU A 354 19.00 3.81 8.96
CA LEU A 354 18.91 3.40 7.55
C LEU A 354 19.28 1.91 7.35
N ASN A 355 20.35 1.44 8.00
CA ASN A 355 20.75 0.03 7.93
C ASN A 355 19.72 -0.90 8.57
N GLU A 356 19.08 -0.47 9.67
CA GLU A 356 17.98 -1.22 10.30
C GLU A 356 16.76 -1.33 9.38
N LEU A 357 16.34 -0.21 8.77
CA LEU A 357 15.26 -0.19 7.78
C LEU A 357 15.56 -1.12 6.61
N SER A 358 16.79 -1.07 6.08
CA SER A 358 17.22 -1.93 4.97
C SER A 358 17.21 -3.42 5.35
N ARG A 359 17.74 -3.78 6.52
CA ARG A 359 17.67 -5.16 7.04
C ARG A 359 16.24 -5.65 7.22
N ALA A 360 15.33 -4.76 7.62
CA ALA A 360 13.90 -5.05 7.76
C ALA A 360 13.13 -5.03 6.42
N LYS A 361 13.78 -4.67 5.29
CA LYS A 361 13.15 -4.40 3.98
C LYS A 361 12.05 -3.34 4.06
N GLN A 362 12.27 -2.34 4.91
CA GLN A 362 11.41 -1.18 5.13
C GLN A 362 12.00 0.11 4.55
N ASP A 363 13.13 0.02 3.84
CA ASP A 363 13.77 1.12 3.12
C ASP A 363 13.15 1.30 1.72
N GLY A 364 11.90 1.78 1.69
CA GLY A 364 11.20 2.06 0.43
C GLY A 364 11.90 3.15 -0.38
N GLN A 365 12.10 2.90 -1.68
CA GLN A 365 12.47 3.88 -2.69
C GLN A 365 11.37 4.94 -2.83
N GLY A 366 11.72 6.12 -3.35
CA GLY A 366 10.72 7.12 -3.66
C GLY A 366 9.73 6.58 -4.70
N ALA A 367 8.44 6.59 -4.40
CA ALA A 367 7.45 6.36 -5.44
C ALA A 367 7.36 7.64 -6.26
N ALA A 368 7.87 7.64 -7.49
CA ALA A 368 7.50 8.70 -8.41
C ALA A 368 6.01 8.53 -8.69
N ASP A 369 5.15 9.32 -8.03
CA ASP A 369 3.70 9.33 -8.28
C ASP A 369 3.42 10.03 -9.61
N THR A 370 3.95 9.44 -10.67
CA THR A 370 3.79 9.93 -12.02
C THR A 370 2.37 9.61 -12.48
N PRO A 371 1.76 10.49 -13.27
CA PRO A 371 0.52 10.20 -13.97
C PRO A 371 0.61 8.94 -14.86
N ASP A 372 1.82 8.51 -15.22
CA ASP A 372 2.10 7.37 -16.10
C ASP A 372 2.61 6.12 -15.36
N ALA A 373 2.37 5.99 -14.05
CA ALA A 373 2.68 4.78 -13.28
C ALA A 373 1.43 3.93 -13.01
N VAL A 374 1.52 2.62 -13.26
CA VAL A 374 0.48 1.64 -12.92
C VAL A 374 0.24 1.65 -11.41
N LYS A 375 -1.01 1.84 -10.99
CA LYS A 375 -1.35 1.93 -9.58
C LYS A 375 -1.39 0.53 -8.96
N VAL A 376 -0.51 0.22 -8.01
CA VAL A 376 -0.50 -1.08 -7.32
C VAL A 376 -0.89 -0.89 -5.85
N LEU A 377 -2.03 -1.46 -5.47
CA LEU A 377 -2.63 -1.26 -4.16
C LEU A 377 -3.32 -2.52 -3.66
N THR A 378 -3.58 -2.57 -2.35
CA THR A 378 -4.37 -3.67 -1.79
C THR A 378 -5.86 -3.45 -2.04
N TYR A 379 -6.66 -4.53 -2.06
CA TYR A 379 -8.12 -4.42 -2.11
C TYR A 379 -8.66 -3.45 -1.04
N HIS A 380 -8.13 -3.50 0.18
CA HIS A 380 -8.48 -2.59 1.26
C HIS A 380 -8.15 -1.12 0.95
N LYS A 381 -6.93 -0.84 0.46
CA LYS A 381 -6.53 0.53 0.07
C LYS A 381 -7.28 1.06 -1.14
N SER A 382 -7.90 0.18 -1.93
CA SER A 382 -8.70 0.57 -3.11
C SER A 382 -10.08 1.13 -2.76
N LYS A 383 -10.57 0.87 -1.54
CA LYS A 383 -11.90 1.31 -1.11
C LYS A 383 -12.00 2.84 -1.21
N GLY A 384 -13.12 3.33 -1.75
CA GLY A 384 -13.33 4.76 -2.04
C GLY A 384 -12.68 5.27 -3.34
N LEU A 385 -11.68 4.56 -3.88
CA LEU A 385 -11.02 4.92 -5.13
C LEU A 385 -11.73 4.31 -6.35
N GLU A 386 -11.42 4.81 -7.54
CA GLU A 386 -11.96 4.30 -8.80
C GLU A 386 -10.95 4.50 -9.92
N TYR A 387 -10.88 3.52 -10.84
CA TYR A 387 -9.90 3.50 -11.93
C TYR A 387 -10.57 3.06 -13.23
N PRO A 388 -10.15 3.60 -14.39
CA PRO A 388 -10.64 3.14 -15.69
C PRO A 388 -10.48 1.62 -15.88
N ILE A 389 -9.30 1.08 -15.60
CA ILE A 389 -9.00 -0.34 -15.73
C ILE A 389 -8.58 -0.90 -14.38
N VAL A 390 -9.23 -1.98 -13.93
CA VAL A 390 -8.89 -2.67 -12.70
C VAL A 390 -8.56 -4.13 -12.97
N VAL A 391 -7.39 -4.57 -12.52
CA VAL A 391 -6.94 -5.96 -12.55
C VAL A 391 -7.05 -6.55 -11.15
N CYS A 392 -7.97 -7.49 -10.95
CA CYS A 392 -8.14 -8.17 -9.66
C CYS A 392 -7.18 -9.36 -9.56
N SER A 393 -6.01 -9.17 -8.95
CA SER A 393 -5.04 -10.26 -8.78
C SER A 393 -5.33 -11.13 -7.56
N ASN A 394 -4.58 -12.23 -7.43
CA ASN A 394 -4.63 -13.16 -6.30
C ASN A 394 -5.98 -13.87 -6.10
N LEU A 395 -6.79 -14.03 -7.16
CA LEU A 395 -8.05 -14.78 -7.12
C LEU A 395 -7.85 -16.27 -6.84
N TRP A 396 -6.66 -16.79 -7.17
CA TRP A 396 -6.24 -18.18 -6.96
C TRP A 396 -5.76 -18.49 -5.53
N GLN A 397 -5.64 -17.48 -4.66
CA GLN A 397 -5.12 -17.71 -3.31
C GLN A 397 -6.22 -18.30 -2.43
N PRO A 398 -5.92 -19.35 -1.64
CA PRO A 398 -6.88 -19.89 -0.70
C PRO A 398 -7.21 -18.83 0.37
N MET A 399 -8.48 -18.81 0.74
CA MET A 399 -8.96 -18.04 1.89
C MET A 399 -8.25 -18.50 3.17
N ARG A 400 -7.94 -17.55 4.06
CA ARG A 400 -7.40 -17.84 5.39
C ARG A 400 -8.49 -17.65 6.43
N ALA A 401 -8.80 -18.71 7.16
CA ALA A 401 -9.68 -18.66 8.32
C ALA A 401 -8.87 -19.06 9.55
N ASP A 402 -8.15 -18.09 10.11
CA ASP A 402 -7.26 -18.30 11.25
C ASP A 402 -8.05 -18.25 12.56
N LEU A 403 -8.02 -19.34 13.32
CA LEU A 403 -8.62 -19.41 14.66
C LEU A 403 -7.74 -18.78 15.75
N TRP A 404 -6.45 -18.68 15.49
CA TRP A 404 -5.45 -18.28 16.48
C TRP A 404 -5.36 -16.76 16.60
N GLY A 405 -5.00 -16.30 17.79
CA GLY A 405 -4.82 -14.88 18.10
C GLY A 405 -5.88 -14.33 19.05
N ALA A 406 -5.84 -13.01 19.20
CA ALA A 406 -6.78 -12.27 20.02
C ALA A 406 -8.02 -11.92 19.19
N SER A 407 -9.21 -12.13 19.75
CA SER A 407 -10.50 -11.81 19.13
C SER A 407 -11.48 -11.34 20.19
N ILE A 408 -12.37 -10.42 19.82
CA ILE A 408 -13.47 -9.99 20.69
C ILE A 408 -14.67 -10.87 20.40
N VAL A 409 -15.20 -11.53 21.42
CA VAL A 409 -16.32 -12.47 21.30
C VAL A 409 -17.53 -11.90 22.03
N ARG A 410 -18.70 -12.03 21.40
CA ARG A 410 -20.01 -11.65 21.94
C ARG A 410 -20.64 -12.87 22.64
N ASN A 411 -21.27 -12.64 23.79
CA ASN A 411 -21.95 -13.66 24.58
C ASN A 411 -23.42 -13.86 24.18
N SER A 412 -24.03 -12.90 23.47
CA SER A 412 -25.43 -12.94 23.08
C SER A 412 -25.65 -12.30 21.71
N ASP A 413 -26.60 -12.87 20.96
CA ASP A 413 -27.30 -12.25 19.84
C ASP A 413 -28.79 -12.13 20.23
N PRO A 414 -29.49 -11.03 19.92
CA PRO A 414 -29.08 -9.89 19.10
C PRO A 414 -28.17 -8.89 19.84
N ILE A 415 -27.62 -7.92 19.10
CA ILE A 415 -26.79 -6.84 19.64
C ILE A 415 -27.66 -5.87 20.44
N ASP A 416 -27.28 -5.62 21.70
CA ASP A 416 -27.89 -4.56 22.51
C ASP A 416 -27.33 -3.20 22.08
N LEU A 417 -28.18 -2.34 21.52
CA LEU A 417 -27.81 -0.99 21.10
C LEU A 417 -27.80 0.02 22.27
N VAL A 418 -28.35 -0.33 23.42
CA VAL A 418 -28.25 0.48 24.64
C VAL A 418 -26.86 0.33 25.25
N GLU A 419 -26.32 -0.88 25.24
CA GLU A 419 -24.97 -1.20 25.71
C GLU A 419 -24.18 -1.97 24.63
N PRO A 420 -23.75 -1.30 23.54
CA PRO A 420 -23.07 -1.97 22.41
C PRO A 420 -21.73 -2.61 22.80
N LEU A 421 -21.14 -2.20 23.93
CA LEU A 421 -19.94 -2.78 24.53
C LEU A 421 -20.23 -3.95 25.48
N GLY A 422 -21.47 -4.09 25.95
CA GLY A 422 -21.90 -5.08 26.92
C GLY A 422 -21.83 -6.50 26.36
N GLY A 423 -21.64 -7.48 27.25
CA GLY A 423 -21.64 -8.89 26.87
C GLY A 423 -20.50 -9.32 25.93
N ARG A 424 -19.37 -8.60 25.94
CA ARG A 424 -18.18 -8.89 25.13
C ARG A 424 -16.99 -9.28 26.00
N TRP A 425 -16.16 -10.20 25.52
CA TRP A 425 -14.91 -10.57 26.20
C TRP A 425 -13.78 -10.82 25.21
N LEU A 426 -12.54 -10.68 25.69
CA LEU A 426 -11.34 -10.90 24.90
C LEU A 426 -10.95 -12.38 24.94
N ARG A 427 -11.03 -13.05 23.79
CA ARG A 427 -10.57 -14.43 23.59
C ARG A 427 -9.17 -14.41 23.00
N LEU A 428 -8.21 -15.02 23.69
CA LEU A 428 -6.87 -15.29 23.18
C LEU A 428 -6.68 -16.78 22.99
N TRP A 429 -6.53 -17.22 21.74
CA TRP A 429 -6.17 -18.60 21.42
C TRP A 429 -4.73 -18.65 20.91
N VAL A 430 -3.89 -19.42 21.61
CA VAL A 430 -2.48 -19.59 21.26
C VAL A 430 -2.29 -20.99 20.70
N ASN A 431 -1.62 -21.11 19.55
CA ASN A 431 -1.28 -22.41 19.00
C ASN A 431 -0.21 -23.08 19.88
N PRO A 432 -0.51 -24.20 20.58
CA PRO A 432 0.46 -24.85 21.46
C PRO A 432 1.63 -25.50 20.69
N TYR A 433 1.50 -25.68 19.38
CA TYR A 433 2.53 -26.26 18.51
C TYR A 433 3.41 -25.22 17.79
N GLY A 434 3.35 -23.94 18.21
CA GLY A 434 4.17 -22.87 17.64
C GLY A 434 3.88 -22.65 16.15
N LYS A 435 4.89 -22.85 15.29
CA LYS A 435 4.77 -22.66 13.83
C LYS A 435 4.06 -23.82 13.11
N GLN A 436 3.87 -24.96 13.77
CA GLN A 436 3.18 -26.10 13.17
C GLN A 436 1.66 -25.91 13.32
N SER A 437 1.00 -25.51 12.25
CA SER A 437 -0.46 -25.28 12.19
C SER A 437 -1.22 -26.38 11.44
N GLN A 438 -0.52 -27.35 10.87
CA GLN A 438 -1.08 -28.46 10.09
C GLN A 438 -0.52 -29.80 10.56
N ARG A 439 -1.23 -30.89 10.22
CA ARG A 439 -0.82 -32.28 10.52
C ARG A 439 -0.56 -32.50 12.02
N THR A 440 -1.43 -31.95 12.85
CA THR A 440 -1.47 -32.18 14.29
C THR A 440 -2.85 -32.71 14.66
N VAL A 441 -2.92 -33.52 15.73
CA VAL A 441 -4.20 -34.04 16.25
C VAL A 441 -5.15 -32.89 16.58
N LEU A 442 -4.62 -31.77 17.09
CA LEU A 442 -5.41 -30.57 17.36
C LEU A 442 -5.93 -29.92 16.08
N ALA A 443 -5.13 -29.81 15.03
CA ALA A 443 -5.58 -29.25 13.75
C ALA A 443 -6.70 -30.09 13.12
N GLU A 444 -6.64 -31.42 13.22
CA GLU A 444 -7.68 -32.33 12.73
C GLU A 444 -8.98 -32.24 13.54
N ARG A 445 -8.89 -32.06 14.86
CA ARG A 445 -10.07 -31.83 15.70
C ARG A 445 -10.66 -30.43 15.50
N LEU A 446 -9.81 -29.43 15.30
CA LEU A 446 -10.26 -28.05 15.04
C LEU A 446 -10.96 -27.95 13.69
N SER A 447 -10.46 -28.62 12.65
CA SER A 447 -11.07 -28.56 11.31
C SER A 447 -12.53 -29.01 11.27
N SER A 448 -12.92 -29.90 12.19
CA SER A 448 -14.30 -30.39 12.37
C SER A 448 -15.11 -29.66 13.45
N SER A 449 -14.51 -28.68 14.12
CA SER A 449 -15.16 -27.93 15.21
C SER A 449 -16.13 -26.86 14.70
N ASP A 450 -17.14 -26.55 15.51
CA ASP A 450 -18.06 -25.43 15.24
C ASP A 450 -17.35 -24.08 15.18
N ALA A 451 -16.28 -23.91 15.96
CA ALA A 451 -15.49 -22.68 15.93
C ALA A 451 -14.80 -22.47 14.58
N GLN A 452 -14.18 -23.51 14.01
CA GLN A 452 -13.59 -23.42 12.67
C GLN A 452 -14.65 -23.15 11.61
N ARG A 453 -15.81 -23.83 11.70
CA ARG A 453 -16.92 -23.62 10.77
C ARG A 453 -17.37 -22.16 10.78
N LEU A 454 -17.60 -21.59 11.97
CA LEU A 454 -18.01 -20.20 12.12
C LEU A 454 -16.95 -19.20 11.60
N GLU A 455 -15.67 -19.39 11.92
CA GLU A 455 -14.62 -18.51 11.39
C GLU A 455 -14.45 -18.67 9.87
N THR A 456 -14.66 -19.86 9.33
CA THR A 456 -14.64 -20.09 7.87
C THR A 456 -15.80 -19.37 7.19
N GLU A 457 -17.01 -19.41 7.77
CA GLU A 457 -18.16 -18.65 7.27
C GLU A 457 -17.91 -17.13 7.34
N ARG A 458 -17.31 -16.63 8.43
CA ARG A 458 -16.93 -15.21 8.58
C ARG A 458 -15.90 -14.79 7.55
N ALA A 459 -14.81 -15.55 7.41
CA ALA A 459 -13.80 -15.30 6.41
C ALA A 459 -14.41 -15.31 5.00
N MET A 460 -15.30 -16.25 4.69
CA MET A 460 -15.96 -16.32 3.38
C MET A 460 -16.86 -15.11 3.13
N ALA A 461 -17.58 -14.64 4.15
CA ALA A 461 -18.40 -13.44 4.05
C ALA A 461 -17.54 -12.18 3.82
N GLU A 462 -16.41 -12.04 4.51
CA GLU A 462 -15.46 -10.94 4.31
C GLU A 462 -14.83 -11.00 2.92
N GLU A 463 -14.45 -12.18 2.44
CA GLU A 463 -13.90 -12.39 1.09
C GLU A 463 -14.89 -11.99 -0.01
N LYS A 464 -16.18 -12.33 0.15
CA LYS A 464 -17.23 -11.88 -0.79
C LYS A 464 -17.30 -10.35 -0.86
N ARG A 465 -17.24 -9.67 0.29
CA ARG A 465 -17.22 -8.19 0.34
C ARG A 465 -15.94 -7.61 -0.24
N LEU A 466 -14.80 -8.25 -0.01
CA LEU A 466 -13.51 -7.84 -0.56
C LEU A 466 -13.50 -7.91 -2.09
N LEU A 467 -14.03 -8.99 -2.66
CA LEU A 467 -14.23 -9.13 -4.11
C LEU A 467 -15.22 -8.09 -4.64
N TYR A 468 -16.32 -7.85 -3.93
CA TYR A 468 -17.30 -6.81 -4.30
C TYR A 468 -16.66 -5.42 -4.35
N VAL A 469 -15.84 -5.07 -3.36
CA VAL A 469 -15.07 -3.83 -3.37
C VAL A 469 -14.16 -3.78 -4.59
N GLY A 470 -13.40 -4.84 -4.86
CA GLY A 470 -12.50 -4.92 -6.02
C GLY A 470 -13.20 -4.71 -7.36
N PHE A 471 -14.31 -5.41 -7.61
CA PHE A 471 -15.04 -5.33 -8.87
C PHE A 471 -15.65 -3.93 -9.07
N THR A 472 -16.16 -3.33 -8.00
CA THR A 472 -16.80 -1.99 -8.04
C THR A 472 -15.81 -0.83 -8.14
N ARG A 473 -14.49 -1.08 -8.16
CA ARG A 473 -13.47 -0.05 -8.43
C ARG A 473 -13.34 0.25 -9.92
N ALA A 474 -13.70 -0.70 -10.78
CA ALA A 474 -13.58 -0.57 -12.23
C ALA A 474 -14.62 0.40 -12.79
N ARG A 475 -14.17 1.38 -13.58
CA ARG A 475 -15.05 2.28 -14.34
C ARG A 475 -15.35 1.74 -15.74
N ASP A 476 -14.33 1.28 -16.45
CA ASP A 476 -14.45 0.93 -17.87
C ASP A 476 -14.13 -0.54 -18.16
N TYR A 477 -13.09 -1.08 -17.50
CA TYR A 477 -12.66 -2.46 -17.67
C TYR A 477 -12.33 -3.14 -16.35
N LEU A 478 -12.84 -4.37 -16.19
CA LEU A 478 -12.49 -5.29 -15.10
C LEU A 478 -11.78 -6.50 -15.71
N VAL A 479 -10.55 -6.71 -15.29
CA VAL A 479 -9.71 -7.83 -15.72
C VAL A 479 -9.60 -8.84 -14.58
N LEU A 480 -9.94 -10.09 -14.88
CA LEU A 480 -9.88 -11.22 -13.95
C LEU A 480 -8.82 -12.22 -14.44
N PRO A 481 -7.60 -12.22 -13.89
CA PRO A 481 -6.62 -13.26 -14.13
C PRO A 481 -7.03 -14.53 -13.37
N ALA A 482 -7.43 -15.55 -14.11
CA ALA A 482 -7.85 -16.85 -13.57
C ALA A 482 -7.01 -17.96 -14.21
N SER A 483 -6.91 -19.13 -13.56
CA SER A 483 -6.22 -20.29 -14.12
C SER A 483 -7.20 -21.44 -14.22
N SER A 484 -7.43 -21.98 -15.40
CA SER A 484 -8.28 -23.17 -15.62
C SER A 484 -7.88 -24.39 -14.77
N LYS A 485 -6.61 -24.50 -14.35
CA LYS A 485 -6.12 -25.56 -13.43
C LYS A 485 -6.46 -25.33 -11.94
N TYR A 486 -6.90 -24.14 -11.56
CA TYR A 486 -7.16 -23.73 -10.18
C TYR A 486 -8.45 -22.89 -10.14
N PRO A 487 -9.63 -23.55 -10.17
CA PRO A 487 -10.93 -22.88 -10.17
C PRO A 487 -11.20 -22.09 -8.89
#